data_AF-A0A939C363-F1
#
_entry.id   AF-A0A939C363-F1
#
_cell.length_a   1.000
_cell.length_b   1.000
_cell.length_c   1.000
_cell.angle_alpha   90.00
_cell.angle_beta   90.00
_cell.angle_gamma   90.00
#
_symmetry.space_group_name_H-M   'P 1'
#
loop_
_entity.id
_entity.type
_entity.pdbx_description
1 polymer ?
#
loop_
_entity_poly.entity_id
_entity_poly.type
_entity_poly.pdbx_seq_one_letter_code
_entity_poly.pdbx_strand_id
1 'polypeptide(L)'
;MVDTKGAIDKKSHNGHNQTSQTTSKGDKTVNCKICQRKAATENFFQLHLKAYENIIEKYGHWRKALTITWREYLREIERNPLTGEWTKEVASYLINNEETKNGEEI
;
A
#
# COMPACT_ATOMS: atom_id res chain seq x y z
N MET A 1 -67.35 -6.07 -7.79
CA MET A 1 -66.16 -6.39 -8.61
C MET A 1 -64.96 -6.32 -7.69
N VAL A 2 -64.10 -7.32 -7.82
CA VAL A 2 -63.17 -7.85 -6.81
C VAL A 2 -62.01 -6.92 -6.42
N ASP A 3 -61.55 -7.12 -5.19
CA ASP A 3 -60.39 -6.52 -4.51
C ASP A 3 -59.10 -6.51 -5.34
N THR A 4 -58.23 -5.52 -5.11
CA THR A 4 -56.79 -5.72 -5.36
C THR A 4 -55.92 -4.96 -4.37
N LYS A 5 -55.50 -5.68 -3.34
CA LYS A 5 -54.38 -5.34 -2.45
C LYS A 5 -53.09 -5.40 -3.25
N GLY A 6 -52.36 -4.29 -3.35
CA GLY A 6 -51.00 -4.25 -3.90
C GLY A 6 -49.97 -4.22 -2.77
N ALA A 7 -49.43 -5.37 -2.40
CA ALA A 7 -48.22 -5.50 -1.59
C ALA A 7 -47.16 -6.19 -2.45
N ILE A 8 -46.06 -5.50 -2.74
CA ILE A 8 -44.86 -6.09 -3.35
C ILE A 8 -43.70 -5.97 -2.36
N ASP A 9 -43.44 -7.11 -1.73
CA ASP A 9 -42.34 -7.42 -0.83
C ASP A 9 -41.00 -7.40 -1.60
N LYS A 10 -40.01 -6.71 -1.03
CA LYS A 10 -38.66 -6.57 -1.60
C LYS A 10 -37.83 -7.80 -1.21
N LYS A 11 -37.80 -8.81 -2.08
CA LYS A 11 -36.88 -9.96 -1.89
C LYS A 11 -35.45 -9.61 -2.32
N SER A 12 -34.64 -9.34 -1.30
CA SER A 12 -33.18 -9.27 -1.31
C SER A 12 -32.57 -10.56 -1.88
N HIS A 13 -31.78 -10.43 -2.95
CA HIS A 13 -31.03 -11.55 -3.54
C HIS A 13 -29.56 -11.50 -3.13
N ASN A 14 -29.06 -12.69 -2.76
CA ASN A 14 -27.66 -13.15 -2.83
C ASN A 14 -26.62 -12.41 -1.95
N GLY A 15 -25.99 -13.00 -0.93
CA GLY A 15 -25.63 -14.41 -0.78
C GLY A 15 -24.36 -14.73 -1.59
N HIS A 16 -23.19 -14.30 -1.11
CA HIS A 16 -21.92 -15.02 -1.30
C HIS A 16 -20.96 -14.65 -0.17
N ASN A 17 -20.95 -15.52 0.84
CA ASN A 17 -19.89 -15.67 1.82
C ASN A 17 -18.63 -16.16 1.08
N GLN A 18 -17.59 -15.34 1.06
CA GLN A 18 -16.23 -15.79 0.78
C GLN A 18 -15.34 -15.50 2.00
N THR A 19 -15.62 -16.19 3.10
CA THR A 19 -14.60 -16.46 4.13
C THR A 19 -13.89 -17.74 3.72
N SER A 20 -12.94 -17.63 2.81
CA SER A 20 -11.99 -18.72 2.55
C SER A 20 -10.98 -18.74 3.68
N GLN A 21 -11.28 -19.53 4.71
CA GLN A 21 -10.26 -20.15 5.54
C GLN A 21 -9.60 -21.23 4.70
N THR A 22 -8.30 -21.08 4.41
CA THR A 22 -7.46 -22.20 3.96
C THR A 22 -6.20 -22.29 4.82
N THR A 23 -6.24 -23.34 5.65
CA THR A 23 -5.16 -24.31 5.91
C THR A 23 -3.85 -23.83 6.54
N SER A 24 -3.66 -24.31 7.76
CA SER A 24 -2.41 -24.52 8.50
C SER A 24 -1.41 -25.45 7.77
N LYS A 25 -0.17 -24.96 7.57
CA LYS A 25 1.11 -25.71 7.58
C LYS A 25 2.25 -24.68 7.60
N GLY A 26 3.18 -24.83 8.56
CA GLY A 26 4.18 -23.82 8.96
C GLY A 26 4.73 -22.93 7.85
N ASP A 27 4.20 -21.70 7.79
CA ASP A 27 4.59 -20.65 6.85
C ASP A 27 5.32 -19.59 7.67
N LYS A 28 6.60 -19.34 7.37
CA LYS A 28 7.22 -18.09 7.84
C LYS A 28 6.55 -16.96 7.07
N THR A 29 5.39 -16.50 7.55
CA THR A 29 4.73 -15.32 7.02
C THR A 29 5.64 -14.14 7.32
N VAL A 30 6.38 -13.65 6.34
CA VAL A 30 7.05 -12.37 6.51
C VAL A 30 5.96 -11.29 6.51
N ASN A 31 5.97 -10.39 7.47
CA ASN A 31 4.99 -9.31 7.56
C ASN A 31 5.56 -8.05 6.90
N CYS A 32 4.70 -7.27 6.25
CA CYS A 32 5.08 -5.97 5.72
C CYS A 32 5.59 -5.08 6.85
N LYS A 33 6.78 -4.50 6.69
CA LYS A 33 7.39 -3.63 7.71
C LYS A 33 6.61 -2.34 7.98
N ILE A 34 5.68 -1.98 7.09
CA ILE A 34 4.86 -0.76 7.19
C ILE A 34 3.47 -1.06 7.77
N CYS A 35 2.73 -2.01 7.20
CA CYS A 35 1.32 -2.25 7.55
C CYS A 35 1.04 -3.61 8.20
N GLN A 36 2.07 -4.41 8.49
CA GLN A 36 1.99 -5.73 9.14
C GLN A 36 1.12 -6.80 8.45
N ARG A 37 0.57 -6.53 7.25
CA ARG A 37 -0.09 -7.55 6.41
C ARG A 37 0.92 -8.57 5.91
N LYS A 38 0.46 -9.78 5.56
CA LYS A 38 1.30 -10.82 4.95
C LYS A 38 2.04 -10.24 3.75
N ALA A 39 3.37 -10.22 3.79
CA ALA A 39 4.21 -9.69 2.74
C ALA A 39 4.25 -10.68 1.56
N ALA A 40 4.39 -10.14 0.35
CA ALA A 40 4.57 -10.98 -0.84
C ALA A 40 6.03 -11.44 -0.99
N THR A 41 6.96 -10.68 -0.42
CA THR A 41 8.40 -10.92 -0.37
C THR A 41 8.94 -10.57 1.01
N GLU A 42 10.24 -10.72 1.26
CA GLU A 42 10.85 -10.64 2.60
C GLU A 42 10.74 -9.27 3.32
N ASN A 43 10.05 -8.24 2.79
CA ASN A 43 10.01 -6.93 3.44
C ASN A 43 8.70 -6.13 3.26
N PHE A 44 7.99 -6.28 2.14
CA PHE A 44 6.80 -5.49 1.82
C PHE A 44 5.65 -6.34 1.28
N PHE A 45 4.42 -5.92 1.58
CA PHE A 45 3.24 -6.43 0.87
C PHE A 45 3.14 -5.79 -0.53
N GLN A 46 2.44 -6.44 -1.47
CA GLN A 46 2.43 -6.14 -2.91
C GLN A 46 2.31 -4.63 -3.24
N LEU A 47 1.43 -3.91 -2.55
CA LEU A 47 1.19 -2.48 -2.81
C LEU A 47 2.36 -1.60 -2.33
N HIS A 48 2.92 -1.88 -1.16
CA HIS A 48 4.12 -1.18 -0.66
C HIS A 48 5.36 -1.50 -1.49
N LEU A 49 5.49 -2.74 -1.97
CA LEU A 49 6.60 -3.12 -2.86
C LEU A 49 6.54 -2.32 -4.17
N LYS A 50 5.37 -2.29 -4.82
CA LYS A 50 5.17 -1.51 -6.05
C LYS A 50 5.41 -0.01 -5.83
N ALA A 51 4.97 0.51 -4.69
CA ALA A 51 5.23 1.90 -4.32
C ALA A 51 6.72 2.18 -4.14
N TYR A 52 7.46 1.29 -3.46
CA TYR A 52 8.91 1.38 -3.30
C TYR A 52 9.63 1.39 -4.66
N GLU A 53 9.30 0.44 -5.55
CA GLU A 53 9.89 0.36 -6.89
C GLU A 53 9.66 1.66 -7.68
N ASN A 54 8.44 2.20 -7.64
CA ASN A 54 8.10 3.47 -8.28
C ASN A 54 8.92 4.65 -7.72
N ILE A 55 9.09 4.74 -6.40
CA ILE A 55 9.87 5.81 -5.75
C ILE A 55 11.31 5.78 -6.26
N ILE A 56 11.93 4.59 -6.26
CA ILE A 56 13.31 4.38 -6.71
C ILE A 56 13.46 4.72 -8.19
N GLU A 57 12.55 4.24 -9.04
CA GLU A 57 12.57 4.51 -10.49
C GLU A 57 12.46 6.00 -10.81
N LYS A 58 11.58 6.74 -10.13
CA LYS A 58 11.32 8.16 -10.43
C LYS A 58 12.37 9.12 -9.87
N TYR A 59 13.13 8.72 -8.85
CA TYR A 59 14.15 9.58 -8.26
C TYR A 59 15.20 10.05 -9.26
N GLY A 60 15.64 9.18 -10.18
CA GLY A 60 16.62 9.55 -11.20
C GLY A 60 16.18 10.74 -12.06
N HIS A 61 14.88 10.82 -12.37
CA HIS A 61 14.31 11.94 -13.13
C HIS A 61 14.23 13.22 -12.28
N TRP A 62 13.77 13.10 -11.03
CA TRP A 62 13.65 14.24 -10.11
C TRP A 62 15.02 14.83 -9.76
N ARG A 63 16.01 13.97 -9.49
CA ARG A 63 17.40 14.39 -9.23
C ARG A 63 17.98 15.17 -10.41
N LYS A 64 17.76 14.70 -11.64
CA LYS A 64 18.26 15.39 -12.85
C LYS A 64 17.54 16.71 -13.10
N ALA A 65 16.24 16.77 -12.86
CA ALA A 65 15.43 17.96 -13.15
C ALA A 65 15.52 19.06 -12.08
N LEU A 66 15.66 18.67 -10.81
CA LEU A 66 15.54 19.59 -9.67
C LEU A 66 16.83 19.69 -8.83
N THR A 67 17.84 18.87 -9.11
CA THR A 67 19.11 18.85 -8.34
C THR A 67 18.89 18.66 -6.83
N ILE A 68 17.93 17.80 -6.48
CA ILE A 68 17.58 17.49 -5.09
C ILE A 68 18.26 16.21 -4.59
N THR A 69 18.46 16.14 -3.29
CA THR A 69 18.92 14.95 -2.58
C THR A 69 17.81 13.91 -2.42
N TRP A 70 18.19 12.69 -2.02
CA TRP A 70 17.24 11.59 -1.80
C TRP A 70 16.22 11.92 -0.70
N ARG A 71 16.68 12.46 0.43
CA ARG A 71 15.80 12.86 1.53
C ARG A 71 14.85 13.99 1.14
N GLU A 72 15.31 14.97 0.36
CA GLU A 72 14.45 16.04 -0.17
C GLU A 72 13.38 15.49 -1.09
N TYR A 73 13.75 14.59 -2.00
CA TYR A 73 12.80 13.89 -2.86
C TYR A 73 11.71 13.16 -2.07
N LEU A 74 12.07 12.39 -1.04
CA LEU A 74 11.09 11.70 -0.20
C LEU A 74 10.15 12.68 0.54
N ARG A 75 10.68 13.82 1.02
CA ARG A 75 9.85 14.87 1.64
C ARG A 75 8.87 15.52 0.65
N GLU A 76 9.28 15.74 -0.59
CA GLU A 76 8.39 16.24 -1.63
C GLU A 76 7.28 15.24 -1.97
N ILE A 77 7.59 13.93 -1.95
CA ILE A 77 6.60 12.87 -2.10
C ILE A 77 5.53 12.93 -0.99
N GLU A 78 5.94 13.06 0.29
CA GLU A 78 5.02 13.12 1.43
C GLU A 78 4.09 14.35 1.36
N ARG A 79 4.65 15.51 1.00
CA ARG A 79 3.94 16.79 0.95
C ARG A 79 2.99 16.90 -0.23
N ASN A 80 3.19 16.13 -1.29
CA ASN A 80 2.38 16.22 -2.50
C ASN A 80 0.98 15.58 -2.27
N PRO A 81 -0.11 16.36 -2.36
CA PRO A 81 -1.47 15.85 -2.14
C PRO A 81 -1.92 14.85 -3.21
N LEU A 82 -1.29 14.84 -4.38
CA LEU A 82 -1.60 13.93 -5.49
C LEU A 82 -0.86 12.59 -5.39
N THR A 83 0.07 12.46 -4.45
CA THR A 83 0.76 11.19 -4.19
C THR A 83 -0.20 10.22 -3.49
N GLY A 84 -0.31 9.00 -4.01
CA GLY A 84 -1.11 7.94 -3.39
C GLY A 84 -0.57 7.49 -2.03
N GLU A 85 -1.47 7.09 -1.14
CA GLU A 85 -1.15 6.78 0.27
C GLU A 85 -0.03 5.75 0.43
N TRP A 86 -0.05 4.66 -0.33
CA TRP A 86 1.01 3.64 -0.31
C TRP A 86 2.40 4.24 -0.57
N THR A 87 2.50 5.23 -1.45
CA THR A 87 3.76 5.89 -1.78
C THR A 87 4.19 6.83 -0.67
N LYS A 88 3.26 7.54 -0.02
CA LYS A 88 3.55 8.35 1.17
C LYS A 88 4.05 7.50 2.32
N GLU A 89 3.36 6.41 2.63
CA GLU A 89 3.76 5.49 3.71
C GLU A 89 5.16 4.90 3.49
N VAL A 90 5.51 4.52 2.25
CA VAL A 90 6.87 4.07 1.93
C VAL A 90 7.88 5.21 2.09
N ALA A 91 7.57 6.42 1.61
CA ALA A 91 8.46 7.56 1.75
C ALA A 91 8.75 7.88 3.23
N SER A 92 7.71 7.90 4.08
CA SER A 92 7.85 8.06 5.53
C SER A 92 8.72 6.96 6.13
N TYR A 93 8.50 5.71 5.75
CA TYR A 93 9.31 4.58 6.20
C TYR A 93 10.79 4.75 5.82
N LEU A 94 11.08 5.15 4.58
CA LEU A 94 12.46 5.35 4.11
C LEU A 94 13.17 6.48 4.85
N ILE A 95 12.52 7.64 5.01
CA ILE A 95 13.07 8.79 5.77
C ILE A 95 13.47 8.37 7.18
N ASN A 96 12.60 7.60 7.85
CA ASN A 96 12.79 7.15 9.23
C ASN A 96 13.85 6.04 9.36
N ASN A 97 14.01 5.18 8.35
CA ASN A 97 15.01 4.11 8.34
C ASN A 97 16.36 4.52 7.76
N GLU A 98 16.44 5.64 7.05
CA GLU A 98 17.71 6.26 6.65
C GLU A 98 18.42 6.88 7.85
N GLU A 99 17.67 7.53 8.76
CA GLU A 99 18.25 8.11 9.99
C GLU A 99 18.97 7.06 10.84
N THR A 100 18.57 5.78 10.73
CA THR A 100 19.21 4.65 11.41
C THR A 100 20.37 4.02 10.63
N LYS A 101 20.57 4.40 9.36
CA LYS A 101 21.59 3.89 8.43
C LYS A 101 22.63 4.94 8.00
N ASN A 102 22.79 6.05 8.72
CA ASN A 102 23.79 7.11 8.47
C ASN A 102 25.26 6.66 8.61
N GLY A 103 25.66 5.55 7.97
CA GLY A 103 27.02 5.05 7.87
C GLY A 103 27.48 4.66 6.46
N GLU A 104 26.58 4.51 5.47
CA GLU A 104 27.00 4.26 4.07
C GLU A 104 26.10 5.01 3.09
N GLU A 105 26.69 6.06 2.52
CA GLU A 105 26.21 6.85 1.39
C GLU A 105 26.30 6.00 0.11
N ILE A 106 25.22 5.96 -0.68
CA ILE A 106 25.16 5.32 -2.01
C ILE A 106 25.38 6.32 -3.13
#